data_AF-A0A538DXR7-F1
#
_entry.id   AF-A0A538DXR7-F1
#
_cell.length_a   1.000
_cell.length_b   1.000
_cell.length_c   1.000
_cell.angle_alpha   90.00
_cell.angle_beta   90.00
_cell.angle_gamma   90.00
#
_symmetry.space_group_name_H-M   'P 1'
#
loop_
_entity.id
_entity.type
_entity.pdbx_description
1 polymer ?
#
loop_
_entity_poly.entity_id
_entity_poly.type
_entity_poly.pdbx_seq_one_letter_code
_entity_poly.pdbx_strand_id
1 'polypeptide(L)'
;MALSLNKLKRLEDAGLTELFDADRKLWVAMTKDAYGYTHKFVGAEVRPDDVVPTLVPALEVSDRLRTFLAGRKLTQNYWYVWYAELLVDRLWADLQSVSR
;
A
#
# COMPACT_ATOMS: atom_id res chain seq x y z
N MET A 1 3.62 -8.89 -7.14
CA MET A 1 3.06 -10.15 -6.57
C MET A 1 1.99 -9.74 -5.59
N ALA A 2 0.80 -10.33 -5.66
CA ALA A 2 -0.34 -9.91 -4.85
C ALA A 2 -0.21 -10.27 -3.35
N LEU A 3 -1.09 -9.67 -2.55
CA LEU A 3 -1.27 -10.00 -1.13
C LEU A 3 -1.73 -11.45 -1.00
N SER A 4 -0.98 -12.26 -0.24
CA SER A 4 -1.38 -13.63 0.09
C SER A 4 -1.90 -13.72 1.52
N LEU A 5 -2.66 -14.76 1.83
CA LEU A 5 -3.18 -14.97 3.19
C LEU A 5 -2.07 -15.02 4.26
N ASN A 6 -0.91 -15.59 3.92
CA ASN A 6 0.23 -15.61 4.84
C ASN A 6 0.76 -14.19 5.11
N LYS A 7 0.91 -13.37 4.07
CA LYS A 7 1.33 -11.97 4.22
C LYS A 7 0.31 -11.19 5.05
N LEU A 8 -0.99 -11.36 4.76
CA LEU A 8 -2.07 -10.70 5.50
C LEU A 8 -1.99 -11.01 7.00
N LYS A 9 -1.90 -12.29 7.38
CA LYS A 9 -1.74 -12.67 8.80
C LYS A 9 -0.51 -12.02 9.45
N ARG A 10 0.61 -11.97 8.74
CA ARG A 10 1.83 -11.32 9.25
C ARG A 10 1.70 -9.81 9.37
N LEU A 11 0.92 -9.18 8.50
CA LEU A 11 0.60 -7.75 8.59
C LEU A 11 -0.34 -7.47 9.77
N GLU A 12 -1.32 -8.34 10.02
CA GLU A 12 -2.20 -8.29 11.21
C GLU A 12 -1.38 -8.46 12.50
N ASP A 13 -0.55 -9.50 12.58
CA ASP A 13 0.33 -9.73 13.74
C ASP A 13 1.30 -8.56 13.99
N ALA A 14 1.71 -7.86 12.93
CA ALA A 14 2.57 -6.68 12.99
C ALA A 14 1.83 -5.38 13.33
N GLY A 15 0.49 -5.40 13.35
CA GLY A 15 -0.35 -4.24 13.63
C GLY A 15 -0.57 -3.30 12.42
N LEU A 16 -0.19 -3.72 11.22
CA LEU A 16 -0.21 -2.86 10.03
C LEU A 16 -1.63 -2.68 9.48
N THR A 17 -2.53 -3.63 9.73
CA THR A 17 -3.95 -3.48 9.41
C THR A 17 -4.61 -2.38 10.25
N GLU A 18 -4.26 -2.28 11.52
CA GLU A 18 -4.73 -1.24 12.43
C GLU A 18 -4.11 0.11 12.08
N LEU A 19 -2.84 0.14 11.65
CA LEU A 19 -2.22 1.36 11.10
C LEU A 19 -2.98 1.86 9.87
N PHE A 20 -3.43 0.95 9.01
CA PHE A 20 -4.25 1.32 7.87
C PHE A 20 -5.56 1.98 8.33
N ASP A 21 -6.27 1.37 9.27
CA ASP A 21 -7.56 1.90 9.72
C ASP A 21 -7.41 3.23 10.47
N ALA A 22 -6.39 3.37 11.30
CA ALA A 22 -6.09 4.58 12.07
C ALA A 22 -5.79 5.80 11.17
N ASP A 23 -5.07 5.58 10.07
CA ASP A 23 -4.59 6.64 9.18
C ASP A 23 -5.18 6.51 7.75
N ARG A 24 -6.39 5.94 7.61
CA ARG A 24 -6.99 5.55 6.31
C ARG A 24 -6.95 6.66 5.27
N LYS A 25 -7.21 7.92 5.66
CA LYS A 25 -7.18 9.07 4.74
C LYS A 25 -5.81 9.29 4.10
N LEU A 26 -4.73 9.15 4.87
CA LEU A 26 -3.36 9.28 4.37
C LEU A 26 -3.08 8.20 3.33
N TRP A 27 -3.40 6.96 3.65
CA TRP A 27 -3.13 5.82 2.77
C TRP A 27 -3.96 5.88 1.50
N VAL A 28 -5.24 6.27 1.58
CA VAL A 28 -6.09 6.49 0.40
C VAL A 28 -5.49 7.54 -0.53
N ALA A 29 -5.01 8.67 0.00
CA ALA A 29 -4.40 9.70 -0.83
C ALA A 29 -3.15 9.18 -1.54
N MET A 30 -2.22 8.56 -0.79
CA MET A 30 -0.99 8.00 -1.36
C MET A 30 -1.26 6.94 -2.43
N THR A 31 -2.19 6.03 -2.20
CA THR A 31 -2.52 4.96 -3.15
C THR A 31 -3.23 5.50 -4.39
N LYS A 32 -4.09 6.54 -4.25
CA LYS A 32 -4.70 7.22 -5.40
C LYS A 32 -3.67 7.92 -6.27
N ASP A 33 -2.71 8.62 -5.66
CA ASP A 33 -1.64 9.29 -6.40
C ASP A 33 -0.75 8.26 -7.14
N ALA A 34 -0.40 7.15 -6.47
CA ALA A 34 0.34 6.06 -7.10
C ALA A 34 -0.43 5.45 -8.28
N TYR A 35 -1.72 5.14 -8.11
CA TYR A 35 -2.58 4.64 -9.19
C TYR A 35 -2.65 5.63 -10.36
N GLY A 36 -2.88 6.91 -10.09
CA GLY A 36 -2.93 7.96 -11.11
C GLY A 36 -1.62 8.12 -11.86
N TYR A 37 -0.47 7.98 -11.17
CA TYR A 37 0.84 7.95 -11.81
C TYR A 37 0.99 6.71 -12.71
N THR A 38 0.71 5.51 -12.20
CA THR A 38 0.77 4.26 -12.98
C THR A 38 -0.12 4.31 -14.22
N HIS A 39 -1.35 4.81 -14.08
CA HIS A 39 -2.32 4.96 -15.17
C HIS A 39 -1.81 5.83 -16.32
N LYS A 40 -1.00 6.87 -16.05
CA LYS A 40 -0.42 7.71 -17.11
C LYS A 40 0.52 6.95 -18.05
N PHE A 41 1.14 5.86 -17.59
CA PHE A 41 2.11 5.09 -18.37
C PHE A 41 1.55 3.76 -18.89
N VAL A 42 0.69 3.11 -18.10
CA VAL A 42 0.12 1.79 -18.43
C VAL A 42 -1.22 1.90 -19.16
N GLY A 43 -1.92 3.04 -19.04
CA GLY A 43 -3.23 3.26 -19.65
C GLY A 43 -4.38 2.70 -18.81
N ALA A 44 -5.52 2.42 -19.45
CA ALA A 44 -6.76 2.07 -18.76
C ALA A 44 -6.76 0.67 -18.10
N GLU A 45 -5.88 -0.23 -18.52
CA GLU A 45 -5.81 -1.61 -18.02
C GLU A 45 -4.84 -1.80 -16.84
N VAL A 46 -4.71 -0.80 -15.97
CA VAL A 46 -3.84 -0.88 -14.78
C VAL A 46 -4.28 -2.05 -13.89
N ARG A 47 -3.32 -2.90 -13.51
CA ARG A 47 -3.51 -4.01 -12.56
C ARG A 47 -2.91 -3.65 -11.20
N PRO A 48 -3.34 -4.32 -10.12
CA PRO A 48 -2.78 -4.12 -8.78
C PRO A 48 -1.25 -4.19 -8.75
N ASP A 49 -0.69 -5.17 -9.46
CA ASP A 49 0.76 -5.40 -9.52
C ASP A 49 1.54 -4.27 -10.22
N ASP A 50 0.90 -3.43 -11.03
CA ASP A 50 1.53 -2.27 -11.67
C ASP A 50 1.65 -1.08 -10.71
N VAL A 51 0.72 -0.98 -9.74
CA VAL A 51 0.65 0.11 -8.77
C VAL A 51 1.64 -0.10 -7.62
N VAL A 52 1.82 -1.35 -7.17
CA VAL A 52 2.69 -1.68 -6.03
C VAL A 52 4.12 -1.11 -6.22
N PRO A 53 4.83 -1.31 -7.34
CA PRO A 53 6.16 -0.75 -7.56
C PRO A 53 6.19 0.79 -7.54
N THR A 54 5.09 1.44 -7.91
CA THR A 54 4.95 2.89 -7.89
C THR A 54 4.75 3.41 -6.47
N LEU A 55 4.02 2.67 -5.64
CA LEU A 55 3.67 3.06 -4.27
C LEU A 55 4.82 2.83 -3.27
N VAL A 56 5.63 1.78 -3.44
CA VAL A 56 6.69 1.39 -2.49
C VAL A 56 7.66 2.55 -2.18
N PRO A 57 8.25 3.28 -3.14
CA PRO A 57 9.16 4.38 -2.84
C PRO A 57 8.52 5.48 -1.98
N ALA A 58 7.23 5.76 -2.17
CA ALA A 58 6.50 6.73 -1.35
C ALA A 58 6.31 6.24 0.09
N LEU A 59 6.12 4.93 0.29
CA LEU A 59 6.03 4.32 1.62
C LEU A 59 7.38 4.27 2.33
N GLU A 60 8.47 4.04 1.61
CA GLU A 60 9.83 4.00 2.17
C GLU A 60 10.28 5.34 2.76
N VAL A 61 9.76 6.45 2.24
CA VAL A 61 10.03 7.80 2.75
C VAL A 61 8.92 8.35 3.65
N SER A 62 7.85 7.58 3.90
CA SER A 62 6.76 8.00 4.78
C SER A 62 7.19 7.96 6.24
N ASP A 63 7.33 9.14 6.87
CA ASP A 63 7.66 9.24 8.30
C ASP A 63 6.70 8.46 9.18
N ARG A 64 5.41 8.41 8.80
CA ARG A 64 4.39 7.70 9.56
C ARG A 64 4.65 6.20 9.60
N LEU A 65 4.89 5.58 8.44
CA LEU A 65 5.16 4.15 8.35
C LEU A 65 6.52 3.82 8.95
N ARG A 66 7.56 4.60 8.64
CA ARG A 66 8.90 4.40 9.19
C ARG A 66 8.91 4.44 10.72
N THR A 67 8.23 5.43 11.31
CA THR A 67 8.09 5.55 12.77
C THR A 67 7.36 4.35 13.36
N PHE A 68 6.29 3.88 12.69
CA PHE A 68 5.54 2.71 13.12
C PHE A 68 6.40 1.44 13.13
N LEU A 69 7.13 1.19 12.02
CA LEU A 69 8.00 0.03 11.88
C LEU A 69 9.16 0.07 12.89
N ALA A 70 9.80 1.23 13.06
CA ALA A 70 10.88 1.43 14.02
C ALA A 70 10.42 1.18 15.46
N GLY A 71 9.25 1.73 15.84
CA GLY A 71 8.66 1.54 17.17
C GLY A 71 8.36 0.07 17.51
N ARG A 72 8.14 -0.78 16.50
CA ARG A 72 7.91 -2.22 16.64
C ARG A 72 9.11 -3.10 16.31
N LYS A 73 10.27 -2.49 16.02
CA LYS A 73 11.50 -3.21 15.59
C LYS A 73 11.30 -4.09 14.35
N LEU A 74 10.41 -3.68 13.44
CA LEU A 74 10.12 -4.35 12.18
C LEU A 74 11.12 -3.86 11.11
N THR A 75 12.28 -4.51 11.02
CA THR A 75 13.41 -4.01 10.24
C THR A 75 13.49 -4.55 8.81
N GLN A 76 12.67 -5.54 8.44
CA GLN A 76 12.78 -6.18 7.14
C GLN A 76 12.15 -5.34 6.03
N ASN A 77 12.85 -5.15 4.93
CA ASN A 77 12.39 -4.30 3.81
C ASN A 77 11.09 -4.79 3.15
N TYR A 78 10.73 -6.08 3.29
CA TYR A 78 9.48 -6.58 2.73
C TYR A 78 8.24 -5.93 3.33
N TRP A 79 8.34 -5.28 4.51
CA TRP A 79 7.20 -4.60 5.14
C TRP A 79 6.64 -3.49 4.25
N TYR A 80 7.48 -2.74 3.54
CA TYR A 80 7.01 -1.70 2.61
C TYR A 80 6.24 -2.29 1.43
N VAL A 81 6.76 -3.37 0.86
CA VAL A 81 6.11 -4.06 -0.27
C VAL A 81 4.79 -4.67 0.15
N TRP A 82 4.75 -5.40 1.26
CA TRP A 82 3.53 -6.04 1.74
C TRP A 82 2.50 -5.02 2.20
N TYR A 83 2.94 -3.89 2.75
CA TYR A 83 2.04 -2.81 3.08
C TYR A 83 1.46 -2.17 1.82
N ALA A 84 2.25 -1.92 0.78
CA ALA A 84 1.74 -1.47 -0.52
C ALA A 84 0.71 -2.44 -1.10
N GLU A 85 0.99 -3.75 -1.05
CA GLU A 85 0.06 -4.80 -1.49
C GLU A 85 -1.26 -4.75 -0.69
N LEU A 86 -1.21 -4.55 0.63
CA LEU A 86 -2.39 -4.37 1.48
C LEU A 86 -3.20 -3.14 1.10
N LEU A 87 -2.53 -2.00 0.88
CA LEU A 87 -3.20 -0.76 0.50
C LEU A 87 -3.92 -0.91 -0.84
N VAL A 88 -3.25 -1.48 -1.83
CA VAL A 88 -3.81 -1.70 -3.16
C VAL A 88 -4.98 -2.69 -3.09
N ASP A 89 -4.84 -3.81 -2.36
CA ASP A 89 -5.88 -4.81 -2.18
C ASP A 89 -7.16 -4.21 -1.54
N ARG A 90 -7.02 -3.52 -0.41
CA ARG A 90 -8.16 -2.92 0.32
C ARG A 90 -8.84 -1.78 -0.43
N LEU A 91 -8.09 -1.05 -1.25
CA LEU A 91 -8.59 0.16 -1.92
C LEU A 91 -8.93 -0.06 -3.40
N TRP A 92 -8.73 -1.26 -3.94
CA TRP A 92 -8.83 -1.50 -5.38
C TRP A 92 -10.17 -1.05 -5.98
N ALA A 93 -11.29 -1.41 -5.32
CA ALA A 93 -12.62 -1.00 -5.75
C ALA A 93 -12.78 0.53 -5.76
N ASP A 94 -12.25 1.22 -4.75
CA ASP A 94 -12.30 2.68 -4.62
C ASP A 94 -11.45 3.35 -5.71
N LEU A 95 -10.29 2.78 -6.07
CA LEU A 95 -9.40 3.31 -7.12
C LEU A 95 -10.05 3.26 -8.51
N GLN A 96 -10.71 2.14 -8.84
CA GLN A 96 -11.39 1.97 -10.13
C GLN A 96 -12.65 2.82 -10.27
N SER A 97 -13.27 3.22 -9.16
CA SER A 97 -14.46 4.09 -9.20
C SER A 97 -14.17 5.53 -9.61
N VAL A 98 -12.92 5.99 -9.44
CA VAL A 98 -12.49 7.37 -9.74
C VAL A 98 -12.20 7.56 -11.23
N SER A 99 -12.05 6.48 -12.00
CA SER A 99 -11.77 6.53 -13.44
C SER A 99 -13.04 6.48 -14.33
N ARG A 100 -14.23 6.74 -13.76
CA ARG A 100 -15.50 6.84 -14.51
C ARG A 100 -16.00 8.28 -14.56
#